data_AF-A0A7K3XDT6-F1
#
_entry.id   AF-A0A7K3XDT6-F1
#
_cell.length_a   1.000
_cell.length_b   1.000
_cell.length_c   1.000
_cell.angle_alpha   90.00
_cell.angle_beta   90.00
_cell.angle_gamma   90.00
#
_symmetry.space_group_name_H-M   'P 1'
#
loop_
_entity.id
_entity.type
_entity.pdbx_description
1 polymer ?
#
loop_
_entity_poly.entity_id
_entity_poly.type
_entity_poly.pdbx_seq_one_letter_code
_entity_poly.pdbx_strand_id
1 'polypeptide(L)'
;MMDYLSYKEIVSTIPKPEPYQIDNFIEMVSMDHSWYKHLSIKRDAPFIFVLNPNAGKKLISVKRNDLNREEDYFEFDVDERNRYQERFSHWQYFADQYTVTNMPNLHGDNRESGNFIGLRIVNDFGIAMPMPKEVIKRGTFLMSRYLHGLSLDQDENYFDDPALPNISWTKKHDDLINELRVHLLTLTDLIYQK
;
A
#
# COMPACT_ATOMS: atom_id res chain seq x y z
N MET A 1 3.20 21.44 -5.38
CA MET A 1 3.36 20.34 -4.40
C MET A 1 1.97 20.08 -3.84
N MET A 2 1.50 18.84 -3.81
CA MET A 2 0.17 18.54 -3.24
C MET A 2 0.22 18.75 -1.73
N ASP A 3 -0.77 19.47 -1.19
CA ASP A 3 -0.94 19.59 0.25
C ASP A 3 -1.98 18.57 0.77
N TYR A 4 -2.14 18.52 2.10
CA TYR A 4 -3.03 17.57 2.74
C TYR A 4 -4.52 17.77 2.36
N LEU A 5 -4.95 19.01 2.11
CA LEU A 5 -6.33 19.31 1.74
C LEU A 5 -6.62 18.84 0.33
N SER A 6 -5.73 19.12 -0.63
CA SER A 6 -5.85 18.60 -2.00
C SER A 6 -5.86 17.07 -2.05
N TYR A 7 -5.09 16.40 -1.20
CA TYR A 7 -5.16 14.94 -1.07
C TYR A 7 -6.52 14.48 -0.54
N LYS A 8 -7.04 15.11 0.52
CA LYS A 8 -8.37 14.79 1.06
C LYS A 8 -9.46 15.02 0.02
N GLU A 9 -9.39 16.08 -0.77
CA GLU A 9 -10.36 16.35 -1.85
C GLU A 9 -10.38 15.20 -2.86
N ILE A 10 -9.19 14.80 -3.35
CA ILE A 10 -9.07 13.67 -4.28
C ILE A 10 -9.61 12.37 -3.66
N VAL A 11 -9.19 12.03 -2.44
CA VAL A 11 -9.61 10.78 -1.79
C VAL A 11 -11.06 10.83 -1.32
N SER A 12 -11.63 12.00 -1.07
CA SER A 12 -13.05 12.11 -0.70
C SER A 12 -14.01 11.73 -1.84
N THR A 13 -13.51 11.67 -3.09
CA THR A 13 -14.30 11.25 -4.26
C THR A 13 -14.56 9.73 -4.30
N ILE A 14 -13.75 8.95 -3.59
CA ILE A 14 -13.89 7.49 -3.54
C ILE A 14 -14.66 7.04 -2.28
N PRO A 15 -15.41 5.93 -2.34
CA PRO A 15 -16.13 5.42 -1.18
C PRO A 15 -15.20 5.13 0.00
N LYS A 16 -15.66 5.47 1.21
CA LYS A 16 -14.98 5.07 2.45
C LYS A 16 -14.83 3.54 2.46
N PRO A 17 -13.63 2.99 2.71
CA PRO A 17 -13.46 1.54 2.84
C PRO A 17 -14.40 0.94 3.88
N GLU A 18 -15.08 -0.13 3.51
CA GLU A 18 -15.88 -0.93 4.43
C GLU A 18 -14.97 -1.74 5.37
N PRO A 19 -15.41 -2.09 6.59
CA PRO A 19 -14.58 -2.84 7.54
C PRO A 19 -14.02 -4.15 6.98
N TYR A 20 -14.79 -4.89 6.18
CA TYR A 20 -14.33 -6.13 5.57
C TYR A 20 -13.25 -5.90 4.50
N GLN A 21 -13.26 -4.75 3.81
CA GLN A 21 -12.24 -4.42 2.81
C GLN A 21 -10.90 -4.07 3.48
N ILE A 22 -10.96 -3.43 4.65
CA ILE A 22 -9.78 -3.20 5.50
C ILE A 22 -9.19 -4.54 5.94
N ASP A 23 -10.02 -5.46 6.40
CA ASP A 23 -9.57 -6.80 6.86
C ASP A 23 -8.96 -7.61 5.72
N ASN A 24 -9.63 -7.66 4.57
CA ASN A 24 -9.09 -8.30 3.37
C ASN A 24 -7.74 -7.71 2.95
N PHE A 25 -7.60 -6.39 3.04
CA PHE A 25 -6.36 -5.72 2.68
C PHE A 25 -5.23 -6.06 3.67
N ILE A 26 -5.52 -6.06 4.97
CA ILE A 26 -4.57 -6.49 6.00
C ILE A 26 -4.14 -7.95 5.76
N GLU A 27 -5.10 -8.84 5.48
CA GLU A 27 -4.82 -10.23 5.13
C GLU A 27 -3.87 -10.31 3.93
N MET A 28 -4.18 -9.60 2.83
CA MET A 28 -3.34 -9.54 1.64
C MET A 28 -1.91 -9.08 1.97
N VAL A 29 -1.75 -8.01 2.77
CA VAL A 29 -0.44 -7.50 3.19
C VAL A 29 0.29 -8.51 4.07
N SER A 30 -0.43 -9.20 4.94
CA SER A 30 0.12 -10.19 5.87
C SER A 30 0.56 -11.49 5.20
N MET A 31 0.02 -11.80 4.01
CA MET A 31 0.29 -13.05 3.30
C MET A 31 1.39 -12.93 2.24
N ASP A 32 1.89 -11.74 1.92
CA ASP A 32 2.88 -11.58 0.85
C ASP A 32 4.22 -12.23 1.22
N HIS A 33 4.47 -13.39 0.61
CA HIS A 33 5.42 -14.39 1.11
C HIS A 33 6.89 -14.05 0.92
N SER A 34 7.21 -13.05 0.09
CA SER A 34 8.59 -12.87 -0.36
C SER A 34 9.42 -12.01 0.60
N TRP A 35 8.81 -11.08 1.33
CA TRP A 35 9.54 -10.02 2.04
C TRP A 35 9.47 -10.08 3.57
N TYR A 36 8.44 -10.67 4.17
CA TYR A 36 8.30 -10.70 5.63
C TYR A 36 9.52 -11.35 6.33
N LYS A 37 10.14 -12.35 5.70
CA LYS A 37 11.33 -13.05 6.23
C LYS A 37 12.56 -12.15 6.38
N HIS A 38 12.57 -10.99 5.73
CA HIS A 38 13.63 -10.01 5.79
C HIS A 38 13.36 -8.92 6.83
N LEU A 39 12.15 -8.85 7.39
CA LEU A 39 11.85 -7.91 8.46
C LEU A 39 12.53 -8.33 9.76
N SER A 40 12.89 -7.31 10.53
CA SER A 40 13.32 -7.46 11.91
C SER A 40 12.19 -8.00 12.79
N ILE A 41 12.55 -8.69 13.87
CA ILE A 41 11.61 -8.98 14.97
C ILE A 41 11.23 -7.67 15.70
N LYS A 42 12.11 -6.67 15.66
CA LYS A 42 11.82 -5.33 16.18
C LYS A 42 10.84 -4.63 15.24
N ARG A 43 9.96 -3.81 15.80
CA ARG A 43 9.01 -2.97 15.03
C ARG A 43 9.70 -1.72 14.54
N ASP A 44 10.55 -1.86 13.53
CA ASP A 44 11.39 -0.79 12.99
C ASP A 44 11.21 -0.57 11.48
N ALA A 45 10.50 -1.46 10.77
CA ALA A 45 10.29 -1.34 9.34
C ALA A 45 9.09 -0.43 9.00
N PRO A 46 9.28 0.72 8.34
CA PRO A 46 8.19 1.64 8.05
C PRO A 46 7.35 1.19 6.86
N PHE A 47 6.05 1.02 7.09
CA PHE A 47 5.04 0.78 6.06
C PHE A 47 4.13 1.99 5.98
N ILE A 48 3.95 2.54 4.78
CA ILE A 48 3.12 3.73 4.55
C ILE A 48 1.83 3.29 3.87
N PHE A 49 0.74 3.32 4.62
CA PHE A 49 -0.61 2.97 4.17
C PHE A 49 -1.38 4.21 3.73
N VAL A 50 -2.03 4.12 2.56
CA VAL A 50 -2.63 5.28 1.89
C VAL A 50 -3.87 4.86 1.12
N LEU A 51 -4.75 5.83 0.86
CA LEU A 51 -5.85 5.65 -0.09
C LEU A 51 -5.45 6.29 -1.42
N ASN A 52 -5.54 5.50 -2.49
CA ASN A 52 -5.22 5.94 -3.85
C ASN A 52 -6.39 5.57 -4.77
N PRO A 53 -7.05 6.55 -5.42
CA PRO A 53 -8.13 6.29 -6.39
C PRO A 53 -7.73 5.34 -7.53
N ASN A 54 -6.43 5.20 -7.77
CA ASN A 54 -5.85 4.33 -8.79
C ASN A 54 -5.25 3.03 -8.22
N ALA A 55 -5.47 2.72 -6.93
CA ALA A 55 -5.04 1.46 -6.35
C ALA A 55 -5.63 0.27 -7.13
N GLY A 56 -4.79 -0.71 -7.43
CA GLY A 56 -5.15 -1.89 -8.22
C GLY A 56 -5.30 -1.66 -9.72
N LYS A 57 -5.24 -0.41 -10.22
CA LYS A 57 -5.31 -0.12 -11.66
C LYS A 57 -3.94 -0.28 -12.32
N LYS A 58 -3.94 -0.83 -13.53
CA LYS A 58 -2.75 -0.93 -14.35
C LYS A 58 -2.56 0.39 -15.10
N LEU A 59 -1.36 0.97 -15.05
CA LEU A 59 -1.01 2.09 -15.92
C LEU A 59 -0.63 1.53 -17.30
N ILE A 60 -1.29 2.00 -18.35
CA ILE A 60 -1.08 1.60 -19.75
C ILE A 60 -0.58 2.79 -20.57
N SER A 61 0.29 2.54 -21.54
CA SER A 61 0.66 3.53 -22.55
C SER A 61 -0.40 3.55 -23.66
N VAL A 62 -0.86 4.74 -24.02
CA VAL A 62 -1.88 4.99 -25.03
C VAL A 62 -1.31 5.92 -26.09
N LYS A 63 -1.49 5.56 -27.36
CA LYS A 63 -1.18 6.43 -28.49
C LYS A 63 -2.40 7.29 -28.82
N ARG A 64 -2.34 8.60 -28.56
CA ARG A 64 -3.36 9.55 -29.05
C ARG A 64 -2.92 10.14 -30.38
N ASN A 65 -3.70 9.90 -31.43
CA ASN A 65 -3.48 10.48 -32.76
C ASN A 65 -4.05 11.91 -32.86
N ASP A 66 -3.71 12.76 -31.89
CA ASP A 66 -4.10 14.17 -31.94
C ASP A 66 -3.04 14.96 -32.71
N LEU A 67 -3.38 15.29 -33.96
CA LEU A 67 -2.77 16.28 -34.86
C LEU A 67 -1.31 16.68 -34.54
N ASN A 68 -0.37 15.93 -35.12
CA ASN A 68 1.04 16.26 -35.35
C ASN A 68 2.08 16.01 -34.22
N ARG A 69 1.76 15.27 -33.15
CA ARG A 69 2.80 14.73 -32.25
C ARG A 69 2.49 13.32 -31.78
N GLU A 70 3.37 12.36 -32.10
CA GLU A 70 3.43 11.07 -31.42
C GLU A 70 4.09 11.30 -30.05
N GLU A 71 3.30 11.70 -29.06
CA GLU A 71 3.72 11.67 -27.66
C GLU A 71 3.03 10.44 -27.01
N ASP A 72 3.82 9.61 -26.31
CA ASP A 72 3.26 8.51 -25.52
C ASP A 72 2.53 9.10 -24.31
N TYR A 73 1.23 8.78 -24.18
CA TYR A 73 0.41 9.16 -23.02
C TYR A 73 0.24 7.96 -22.09
N PHE A 74 0.06 8.20 -20.79
CA PHE A 74 -0.26 7.15 -19.84
C PHE A 74 -1.67 7.33 -19.29
N GLU A 75 -2.45 6.27 -19.32
CA GLU A 75 -3.80 6.23 -18.77
C GLU A 75 -3.92 5.01 -17.85
N PHE A 76 -4.78 5.06 -16.84
CA PHE A 76 -5.08 3.86 -16.08
C PHE A 76 -6.10 3.03 -16.84
N ASP A 77 -5.84 1.73 -16.93
CA ASP A 77 -6.76 0.76 -17.52
C ASP A 77 -8.11 0.85 -16.80
N VAL A 78 -9.15 1.14 -17.57
CA VAL A 78 -10.53 1.26 -17.11
C VAL A 78 -11.18 -0.11 -17.23
N ASP A 79 -10.59 -1.11 -16.55
CA ASP A 79 -11.28 -2.39 -16.41
C ASP A 79 -12.50 -2.16 -15.52
N GLU A 80 -13.70 -2.33 -16.08
CA GLU A 80 -14.98 -2.20 -15.38
C GLU A 80 -15.11 -3.19 -14.21
N ARG A 81 -14.24 -4.21 -14.13
CA ARG A 81 -14.20 -5.21 -13.05
C ARG A 81 -12.93 -5.05 -12.23
N ASN A 82 -12.74 -3.90 -11.60
CA ASN A 82 -11.64 -3.69 -10.67
C ASN A 82 -11.82 -4.52 -9.39
N ARG A 83 -11.56 -5.83 -9.49
CA ARG A 83 -11.64 -6.81 -8.39
C ARG A 83 -10.76 -6.45 -7.21
N TYR A 84 -9.68 -5.68 -7.45
CA TYR A 84 -8.85 -5.15 -6.38
C TYR A 84 -9.65 -4.17 -5.53
N GLN A 85 -10.27 -3.18 -6.17
CA GLN A 85 -11.05 -2.16 -5.46
C GLN A 85 -12.31 -2.71 -4.81
N GLU A 86 -12.94 -3.73 -5.39
CA GLU A 86 -14.04 -4.45 -4.73
C GLU A 86 -13.56 -5.11 -3.42
N ARG A 87 -12.41 -5.79 -3.45
CA ARG A 87 -11.92 -6.60 -2.32
C ARG A 87 -11.20 -5.77 -1.25
N PHE A 88 -10.47 -4.75 -1.66
CA PHE A 88 -9.52 -4.01 -0.82
C PHE A 88 -9.81 -2.50 -0.79
N SER A 89 -10.89 -2.04 -1.43
CA SER A 89 -11.12 -0.62 -1.68
C SER A 89 -9.90 0.00 -2.38
N HIS A 90 -9.58 1.23 -2.02
CA HIS A 90 -8.51 2.00 -2.62
C HIS A 90 -7.23 1.96 -1.78
N TRP A 91 -7.11 0.98 -0.89
CA TRP A 91 -5.93 0.82 -0.07
C TRP A 91 -4.71 0.50 -0.92
N GLN A 92 -3.61 1.14 -0.59
CA GLN A 92 -2.30 0.85 -1.10
C GLN A 92 -1.30 0.98 0.05
N TYR A 93 -0.21 0.24 -0.01
CA TYR A 93 0.91 0.43 0.91
C TYR A 93 2.22 0.57 0.15
N PHE A 94 3.16 1.24 0.79
CA PHE A 94 4.55 1.33 0.36
C PHE A 94 5.43 0.90 1.52
N ALA A 95 6.50 0.16 1.22
CA ALA A 95 7.56 -0.13 2.18
C ALA A 95 8.91 0.21 1.53
N ASP A 96 9.78 0.84 2.31
CA ASP A 96 11.13 1.25 1.90
C ASP A 96 12.00 0.08 1.43
N GLN A 97 11.64 -1.12 1.85
CA GLN A 97 12.20 -2.36 1.39
C GLN A 97 11.12 -3.22 0.73
N TYR A 98 11.47 -3.84 -0.38
CA TYR A 98 10.73 -4.96 -0.99
C TYR A 98 9.38 -4.64 -1.67
N THR A 99 8.92 -3.38 -1.72
CA THR A 99 7.84 -2.99 -2.64
C THR A 99 8.39 -2.54 -3.99
N VAL A 100 8.17 -3.34 -5.04
CA VAL A 100 8.44 -2.92 -6.43
C VAL A 100 7.19 -2.19 -6.93
N THR A 101 7.19 -0.86 -6.93
CA THR A 101 6.13 -0.11 -7.60
C THR A 101 6.43 -0.07 -9.10
N ASN A 102 5.87 -0.99 -9.88
CA ASN A 102 6.02 -0.98 -11.34
C ASN A 102 5.09 0.07 -11.96
N MET A 103 5.64 1.18 -12.48
CA MET A 103 4.96 2.03 -13.46
C MET A 103 5.82 2.16 -14.71
N PRO A 104 5.30 1.92 -15.92
CA PRO A 104 6.01 2.21 -17.16
C PRO A 104 6.20 3.73 -17.33
N ASN A 105 7.38 4.14 -17.84
CA ASN A 105 7.65 5.51 -18.31
C ASN A 105 7.77 5.55 -19.85
N LEU A 106 8.00 6.74 -20.42
CA LEU A 106 8.07 7.05 -21.87
C LEU A 106 9.06 6.17 -22.68
N HIS A 107 9.88 5.35 -22.05
CA HIS A 107 10.85 4.49 -22.72
C HIS A 107 10.59 3.00 -22.54
N GLY A 108 9.43 2.61 -22.00
CA GLY A 108 8.98 1.22 -21.93
C GLY A 108 9.75 0.33 -20.95
N ASP A 109 10.88 0.77 -20.44
CA ASP A 109 11.66 0.07 -19.44
C ASP A 109 12.17 1.05 -18.37
N ASN A 110 11.52 1.00 -17.21
CA ASN A 110 12.19 1.17 -15.94
C ASN A 110 11.52 0.26 -14.92
N ARG A 111 12.21 -0.81 -14.55
CA ARG A 111 12.16 -1.31 -13.17
C ARG A 111 12.80 -0.23 -12.31
N GLU A 112 12.09 0.85 -12.03
CA GLU A 112 12.56 1.78 -11.01
C GLU A 112 12.40 1.08 -9.65
N SER A 113 13.47 0.43 -9.22
CA SER A 113 13.74 0.09 -7.82
C SER A 113 13.96 1.35 -6.95
N GLY A 114 13.52 2.52 -7.43
CA GLY A 114 13.64 3.80 -6.76
C GLY A 114 12.47 4.03 -5.83
N ASN A 115 12.80 4.24 -4.55
CA ASN A 115 11.94 4.39 -3.38
C ASN A 115 10.86 5.51 -3.42
N PHE A 116 10.45 6.04 -4.57
CA PHE A 116 9.69 7.30 -4.66
C PHE A 116 8.53 7.33 -5.68
N ILE A 117 8.22 6.25 -6.40
CA ILE A 117 6.96 6.18 -7.18
C ILE A 117 5.78 5.77 -6.29
N GLY A 118 5.99 4.91 -5.28
CA GLY A 118 4.93 4.44 -4.37
C GLY A 118 4.32 5.51 -3.44
N LEU A 119 4.92 6.70 -3.37
CA LEU A 119 4.41 7.86 -2.62
C LEU A 119 3.96 8.98 -3.56
N ARG A 120 3.34 8.61 -4.68
CA ARG A 120 2.71 9.56 -5.60
C ARG A 120 1.25 9.18 -5.81
N ILE A 121 0.43 10.20 -5.99
CA ILE A 121 -0.97 10.06 -6.41
C ILE A 121 -1.12 10.72 -7.76
N VAL A 122 -1.81 10.03 -8.66
CA VAL A 122 -2.10 10.54 -10.00
C VAL A 122 -3.50 11.15 -9.99
N ASN A 123 -3.63 12.42 -10.40
CA ASN A 123 -4.94 13.06 -10.51
C ASN A 123 -5.67 12.67 -11.81
N ASP A 124 -6.88 13.20 -11.98
CA ASP A 124 -7.73 12.98 -13.14
C ASP A 124 -7.10 13.45 -14.47
N PHE A 125 -6.05 14.28 -14.40
CA PHE A 125 -5.28 14.74 -15.57
C PHE A 125 -4.06 13.85 -15.87
N GLY A 126 -3.88 12.73 -15.18
CA GLY A 126 -2.72 11.85 -15.37
C GLY A 126 -1.42 12.38 -14.74
N ILE A 127 -1.48 13.44 -13.93
CA ILE A 127 -0.29 14.06 -13.34
C ILE A 127 0.06 13.39 -12.01
N ALA A 128 1.24 12.76 -11.95
CA ALA A 128 1.77 12.14 -10.73
C ALA A 128 2.33 13.18 -9.74
N MET A 129 1.59 13.45 -8.68
CA MET A 129 1.97 14.37 -7.62
C MET A 129 2.56 13.64 -6.41
N PRO A 130 3.59 14.19 -5.75
CA PRO A 130 4.11 13.61 -4.53
C PRO A 130 3.06 13.66 -3.42
N MET A 131 3.00 12.61 -2.61
CA MET A 131 2.10 12.52 -1.48
C MET A 131 2.47 13.56 -0.41
N PRO A 132 1.48 14.20 0.24
CA PRO A 132 1.77 15.15 1.31
C PRO A 132 2.50 14.48 2.46
N LYS A 133 3.49 15.18 3.04
CA LYS A 133 4.26 14.68 4.20
C LYS A 133 3.38 14.25 5.36
N GLU A 134 2.26 14.94 5.56
CA GLU A 134 1.32 14.63 6.63
C GLU A 134 0.60 13.28 6.40
N VAL A 135 0.26 12.96 5.15
CA VAL A 135 -0.32 11.66 4.80
C VAL A 135 0.72 10.57 5.02
N ILE A 136 1.96 10.77 4.56
CA ILE A 136 3.07 9.84 4.79
C ILE A 136 3.24 9.58 6.28
N LYS A 137 3.33 10.64 7.09
CA LYS A 137 3.51 10.53 8.54
C LYS A 137 2.35 9.79 9.21
N ARG A 138 1.10 10.09 8.84
CA ARG A 138 -0.09 9.48 9.44
C ARG A 138 -0.34 8.06 8.98
N GLY A 139 0.03 7.73 7.74
CA GLY A 139 -0.07 6.39 7.19
C GLY A 139 1.12 5.50 7.54
N THR A 140 2.18 6.05 8.15
CA THR A 140 3.33 5.26 8.58
C THR A 140 2.95 4.40 9.78
N PHE A 141 3.20 3.10 9.65
CA PHE A 141 3.09 2.10 10.71
C PHE A 141 4.36 1.25 10.72
N LEU A 142 4.90 0.99 11.92
CA LEU A 142 6.11 0.19 12.06
C LEU A 142 5.78 -1.29 12.15
N MET A 143 6.20 -2.03 11.13
CA MET A 143 6.05 -3.46 10.97
C MET A 143 7.21 -4.23 11.56
N SER A 144 6.95 -5.51 11.80
CA SER A 144 7.93 -6.52 12.19
C SER A 144 7.61 -7.84 11.51
N ARG A 145 8.51 -8.80 11.63
CA ARG A 145 8.35 -10.15 11.08
C ARG A 145 7.07 -10.87 11.54
N TYR A 146 6.51 -10.50 12.69
CA TYR A 146 5.23 -11.03 13.19
C TYR A 146 4.03 -10.73 12.28
N LEU A 147 4.19 -9.89 11.25
CA LEU A 147 3.13 -9.61 10.28
C LEU A 147 2.66 -10.88 9.55
N HIS A 148 3.55 -11.84 9.30
CA HIS A 148 3.19 -13.06 8.58
C HIS A 148 2.74 -14.16 9.54
N GLY A 149 1.58 -14.75 9.27
CA GLY A 149 1.01 -15.83 10.07
C GLY A 149 1.64 -17.21 9.81
N LEU A 150 2.26 -17.46 8.65
CA LEU A 150 2.70 -18.82 8.26
C LEU A 150 4.13 -19.17 8.68
N SER A 151 4.80 -18.36 9.49
CA SER A 151 5.91 -18.90 10.30
C SER A 151 5.42 -19.98 11.28
N LEU A 152 4.10 -20.16 11.42
CA LEU A 152 3.46 -21.22 12.18
C LEU A 152 3.47 -22.59 11.49
N ASP A 153 3.59 -22.67 10.15
CA ASP A 153 3.28 -23.91 9.40
C ASP A 153 4.49 -24.67 8.84
N GLN A 154 5.69 -24.07 8.75
CA GLN A 154 6.81 -24.71 8.00
C GLN A 154 8.21 -24.62 8.61
N ASP A 155 8.42 -23.96 9.75
CA ASP A 155 9.71 -23.98 10.44
C ASP A 155 9.55 -24.61 11.83
N GLU A 156 9.98 -25.86 11.97
CA GLU A 156 10.20 -26.54 13.26
C GLU A 156 11.15 -25.75 14.21
N ASN A 157 11.76 -24.66 13.71
CA ASN A 157 12.69 -23.78 14.43
C ASN A 157 12.06 -22.46 14.94
N TYR A 158 10.76 -22.20 14.74
CA TYR A 158 10.11 -20.93 15.14
C TYR A 158 9.18 -21.03 16.35
N PHE A 159 9.17 -22.16 17.05
CA PHE A 159 8.59 -22.24 18.39
C PHE A 159 9.49 -21.48 19.36
N ASP A 160 8.88 -20.59 20.16
CA ASP A 160 9.45 -19.84 21.29
C ASP A 160 10.98 -19.81 21.30
N ASP A 161 11.58 -18.73 20.75
CA ASP A 161 13.02 -18.50 20.85
C ASP A 161 13.46 -18.85 22.28
N PRO A 162 14.35 -19.84 22.47
CA PRO A 162 14.74 -20.28 23.80
C PRO A 162 15.43 -19.15 24.60
N ALA A 163 15.84 -18.07 23.95
CA ALA A 163 16.29 -16.83 24.59
C ALA A 163 15.13 -15.90 25.04
N LEU A 164 13.91 -16.11 24.55
CA LEU A 164 12.69 -15.34 24.84
C LEU A 164 11.49 -16.27 25.21
N PRO A 165 11.59 -17.10 26.27
CA PRO A 165 10.67 -18.20 26.59
C PRO A 165 9.23 -17.77 27.01
N ASN A 166 8.85 -16.50 26.82
CA ASN A 166 7.55 -15.96 27.19
C ASN A 166 6.85 -15.21 26.03
N ILE A 167 7.32 -15.34 24.79
CA ILE A 167 6.77 -14.61 23.64
C ILE A 167 6.13 -15.58 22.66
N SER A 168 4.81 -15.74 22.76
CA SER A 168 4.01 -16.47 21.76
C SER A 168 3.98 -15.70 20.43
N TRP A 169 4.43 -16.34 19.35
CA TRP A 169 4.36 -15.79 18.00
C TRP A 169 2.94 -15.44 17.59
N THR A 170 2.00 -16.36 17.79
CA THR A 170 0.57 -16.17 17.49
C THR A 170 0.04 -14.92 18.17
N LYS A 171 0.32 -14.75 19.46
CA LYS A 171 -0.07 -13.54 20.19
C LYS A 171 0.53 -12.28 19.57
N LYS A 172 1.82 -12.30 19.20
CA LYS A 172 2.49 -11.15 18.57
C LYS A 172 1.92 -10.82 17.19
N HIS A 173 1.57 -11.84 16.42
CA HIS A 173 0.88 -11.69 15.15
C HIS A 173 -0.50 -11.05 15.35
N ASP A 174 -1.33 -11.63 16.22
CA ASP A 174 -2.67 -11.12 16.51
C ASP A 174 -2.64 -9.69 17.04
N ASP A 175 -1.73 -9.38 17.98
CA ASP A 175 -1.53 -8.03 18.51
C ASP A 175 -1.17 -7.05 17.37
N LEU A 176 -0.23 -7.41 16.49
CA LEU A 176 0.20 -6.58 15.36
C LEU A 176 -0.93 -6.34 14.34
N ILE A 177 -1.68 -7.39 13.99
CA ILE A 177 -2.82 -7.31 13.06
C ILE A 177 -3.92 -6.41 13.63
N ASN A 178 -4.24 -6.58 14.92
CA ASN A 178 -5.23 -5.73 15.60
C ASN A 178 -4.79 -4.26 15.64
N GLU A 179 -3.52 -3.99 15.96
CA GLU A 179 -2.98 -2.63 15.94
C GLU A 179 -2.99 -2.02 14.55
N LEU A 180 -2.64 -2.78 13.51
CA LEU A 180 -2.71 -2.33 12.13
C LEU A 180 -4.16 -2.00 11.75
N ARG A 181 -5.11 -2.86 12.12
CA ARG A 181 -6.54 -2.61 11.88
C ARG A 181 -7.01 -1.30 12.51
N VAL A 182 -6.67 -1.06 13.78
CA VAL A 182 -6.99 0.20 14.48
C VAL A 182 -6.33 1.40 13.78
N HIS A 183 -5.10 1.25 13.32
CA HIS A 183 -4.38 2.29 12.58
C HIS A 183 -5.09 2.65 11.26
N LEU A 184 -5.46 1.65 10.45
CA LEU A 184 -6.14 1.88 9.17
C LEU A 184 -7.54 2.48 9.35
N LEU A 185 -8.28 2.06 10.38
CA LEU A 185 -9.57 2.67 10.75
C LEU A 185 -9.40 4.14 11.14
N THR A 186 -8.42 4.43 12.00
CA THR A 186 -8.12 5.80 12.44
C THR A 186 -7.73 6.69 11.26
N LEU A 187 -6.88 6.18 10.36
CA LEU A 187 -6.47 6.91 9.16
C LEU A 187 -7.66 7.19 8.25
N THR A 188 -8.55 6.22 8.06
CA THR A 188 -9.76 6.39 7.28
C THR A 188 -10.65 7.47 7.90
N ASP A 189 -10.92 7.42 9.21
CA ASP A 189 -11.76 8.41 9.87
C ASP A 189 -11.17 9.83 9.73
N LEU A 190 -9.86 10.00 9.85
CA LEU A 190 -9.20 11.29 9.65
C LEU A 190 -9.35 11.84 8.22
N ILE A 191 -9.29 10.96 7.21
CA ILE A 191 -9.43 11.34 5.80
C ILE A 191 -10.88 11.75 5.49
N TYR A 192 -11.87 11.05 6.06
CA TYR A 192 -13.29 11.28 5.76
C TYR A 192 -14.00 12.23 6.75
N GLN A 193 -13.34 12.66 7.82
CA GLN A 193 -13.82 13.74 8.70
C GLN A 193 -13.89 15.05 7.91
N LYS A 194 -15.07 15.69 7.93
CA LYS A 194 -15.31 17.01 7.35
C LYS A 194 -14.71 18.12 8.21
#